data_AF-A0A2N6F2G8-F1
#
_entry.id   AF-A0A2N6F2G8-F1
#
_cell.length_a   1.000
_cell.length_b   1.000
_cell.length_c   1.000
_cell.angle_alpha   90.00
_cell.angle_beta   90.00
_cell.angle_gamma   90.00
#
_symmetry.space_group_name_H-M   'P 1'
#
loop_
_entity.id
_entity.type
_entity.pdbx_description
1 polymer ?
#
loop_
_entity_poly.entity_id
_entity_poly.type
_entity_poly.pdbx_seq_one_letter_code
_entity_poly.pdbx_strand_id
1 'polypeptide(L)' 'MCEQNTECLIANAAELMNTTELNVLMHIKRGLLEGEERDGVWYVSKPSLESLLARERKANGAVCASVRHCGKGCSSS' A
#
# COMPACT_ATOMS: atom_id res chain seq x y z
N MET A 1 -31.81 0.19 0.29
CA MET A 1 -30.99 -0.55 -0.69
C MET A 1 -29.66 0.16 -0.79
N CYS A 2 -28.55 -0.42 -0.32
CA CYS A 2 -27.23 0.20 -0.44
C CYS A 2 -26.49 -0.54 -1.55
N GLU A 3 -26.37 0.06 -2.73
CA GLU A 3 -25.63 -0.49 -3.86
C GLU A 3 -24.17 -0.68 -3.45
N GLN A 4 -23.77 -1.94 -3.30
CA GLN A 4 -22.47 -2.38 -2.81
C GLN A 4 -21.46 -2.29 -3.95
N ASN A 5 -20.72 -1.18 -4.05
CA ASN A 5 -19.53 -1.13 -4.90
C ASN A 5 -18.28 -1.23 -4.02
N THR A 6 -17.93 -2.46 -3.64
CA THR A 6 -16.75 -2.83 -2.83
C THR A 6 -15.45 -2.82 -3.62
N GLU A 7 -15.49 -2.41 -4.88
CA GLU A 7 -14.35 -2.42 -5.78
C GLU A 7 -14.13 -1.03 -6.40
N CYS A 8 -12.93 -0.79 -6.91
CA CYS A 8 -12.57 0.41 -7.64
C CYS A 8 -11.66 0.07 -8.82
N LEU A 9 -11.61 0.93 -9.84
CA LEU A 9 -10.69 0.74 -10.97
C LEU A 9 -9.24 0.80 -10.50
N ILE A 10 -8.37 0.06 -11.18
CA ILE A 10 -6.94 0.08 -10.90
C ILE A 10 -6.32 1.49 -10.99
N ALA A 11 -6.81 2.33 -11.91
CA ALA A 11 -6.41 3.73 -12.02
C ALA A 11 -6.71 4.50 -10.72
N ASN A 12 -7.92 4.35 -10.17
CA ASN A 12 -8.31 5.00 -8.92
C ASN A 12 -7.50 4.47 -7.73
N ALA A 13 -7.24 3.15 -7.68
CA ALA A 13 -6.39 2.56 -6.65
C ALA A 13 -4.96 3.10 -6.72
N ALA A 14 -4.42 3.28 -7.93
CA ALA A 14 -3.09 3.84 -8.17
C ALA A 14 -2.98 5.29 -7.67
N GLU A 15 -4.00 6.12 -7.94
CA GLU A 15 -4.09 7.48 -7.40
C GLU A 15 -4.15 7.50 -5.88
N LEU A 16 -5.00 6.66 -5.27
CA LEU A 16 -5.15 6.56 -3.80
C LEU A 16 -3.85 6.09 -3.12
N MET A 17 -3.09 5.23 -3.78
CA MET A 17 -1.80 4.74 -3.30
C MET A 17 -0.61 5.63 -3.69
N ASN A 18 -0.82 6.72 -4.42
CA ASN A 18 0.26 7.56 -4.97
C ASN A 18 1.32 6.74 -5.74
N THR A 19 0.85 5.84 -6.61
CA THR A 19 1.71 4.92 -7.36
C THR A 19 1.19 4.72 -8.79
N THR A 20 1.90 3.92 -9.60
CA THR A 20 1.45 3.50 -10.93
C THR A 20 0.54 2.26 -10.88
N GLU A 21 -0.33 2.10 -11.88
CA GLU A 21 -1.17 0.90 -12.05
C GLU A 21 -0.35 -0.39 -12.08
N LEU A 22 0.83 -0.36 -12.72
CA LEU A 22 1.75 -1.49 -12.71
C LEU A 22 2.17 -1.90 -11.29
N ASN A 23 2.43 -0.94 -10.41
CA ASN A 23 2.76 -1.25 -9.03
C ASN A 23 1.54 -1.82 -8.29
N VAL A 24 0.32 -1.35 -8.58
CA VAL A 24 -0.91 -1.94 -8.03
C VAL A 24 -1.04 -3.40 -8.47
N LEU A 25 -0.81 -3.71 -9.76
CA LEU A 25 -0.76 -5.10 -10.25
C LEU A 25 0.31 -5.93 -9.52
N MET A 26 1.47 -5.34 -9.23
CA MET A 26 2.50 -6.02 -8.43
C MET A 26 2.04 -6.34 -7.01
N HIS A 27 1.24 -5.47 -6.38
CA HIS A 27 0.66 -5.74 -5.06
C HIS A 27 -0.39 -6.86 -5.12
N ILE A 28 -1.21 -6.89 -6.17
CA ILE A 28 -2.16 -7.98 -6.42
C ILE A 28 -1.41 -9.31 -6.62
N LYS A 29 -0.39 -9.33 -7.48
CA LYS A 29 0.45 -10.51 -7.75
C LYS A 29 1.17 -11.03 -6.50
N ARG A 30 1.50 -10.15 -5.55
CA ARG A 30 2.13 -10.49 -4.26
C ARG A 30 1.13 -10.92 -3.18
N GLY A 31 -0.17 -10.91 -3.47
CA GLY A 31 -1.23 -11.22 -2.50
C GLY A 31 -1.42 -10.13 -1.42
N LEU A 32 -0.99 -8.90 -1.70
CA LEU A 32 -1.16 -7.75 -0.79
C LEU A 32 -2.47 -7.00 -1.03
N LEU A 33 -3.00 -7.08 -2.25
CA LEU A 33 -4.31 -6.55 -2.64
C LEU A 33 -5.12 -7.67 -3.28
N GLU A 34 -6.43 -7.60 -3.10
CA GLU A 34 -7.37 -8.42 -3.85
C GLU A 34 -7.80 -7.62 -5.08
N GLY A 35 -7.65 -8.24 -6.26
CA GLY A 35 -8.11 -7.65 -7.50
C GLY A 35 -8.53 -8.72 -8.51
N GLU A 36 -9.46 -8.33 -9.37
CA GLU A 36 -10.05 -9.17 -10.40
C GLU A 36 -10.00 -8.46 -11.74
N GLU A 37 -9.62 -9.18 -12.79
CA GLU A 37 -9.71 -8.71 -14.16
C GLU A 37 -11.09 -9.08 -14.74
N ARG A 38 -11.86 -8.08 -15.14
CA ARG A 38 -13.14 -8.25 -15.83
C ARG A 38 -13.12 -7.47 -17.15
N ASP A 39 -13.34 -8.18 -18.25
CA ASP A 39 -13.37 -7.60 -19.60
C ASP A 39 -12.09 -6.81 -19.98
N GLY A 40 -10.92 -7.26 -19.51
CA GLY A 40 -9.64 -6.58 -19.73
C GLY A 40 -9.40 -5.36 -18.84
N VAL A 41 -10.28 -5.11 -17.88
CA VAL A 41 -10.16 -4.02 -16.91
C VAL A 41 -9.94 -4.60 -15.51
N TRP A 42 -8.92 -4.09 -14.82
CA TRP A 42 -8.61 -4.50 -13.45
C TRP A 42 -9.42 -3.70 -12.43
N TYR A 43 -10.05 -4.44 -11.53
CA TYR A 43 -10.76 -3.93 -10.37
C TYR A 43 -10.01 -4.35 -9.10
N VAL A 44 -10.01 -3.46 -8.11
CA VAL A 44 -9.34 -3.64 -6.82
C VAL A 44 -10.36 -3.54 -5.71
N SER A 45 -10.35 -4.52 -4.81
CA SER A 45 -11.17 -4.57 -3.61
C SER A 45 -10.81 -3.42 -2.66
N LYS A 46 -11.77 -2.52 -2.41
CA LYS A 46 -11.65 -1.40 -1.46
C LYS A 46 -11.23 -1.85 -0.05
N PRO A 47 -11.81 -2.90 0.57
CA PRO A 47 -11.38 -3.31 1.91
C PRO A 47 -9.92 -3.78 1.95
N SER A 48 -9.45 -4.45 0.89
CA SER A 48 -8.02 -4.82 0.77
C SER A 48 -7.12 -3.60 0.64
N LEU A 49 -7.55 -2.61 -0.15
CA LEU A 49 -6.85 -1.34 -0.37
C LEU A 49 -6.74 -0.52 0.92
N GLU A 50 -7.85 -0.34 1.64
CA GLU A 50 -7.86 0.37 2.93
C GLU A 50 -6.97 -0.32 3.97
N SER A 51 -7.00 -1.65 4.02
CA SER A 51 -6.14 -2.45 4.91
C SER A 51 -4.66 -2.23 4.60
N LEU A 52 -4.28 -2.18 3.32
CA LEU A 52 -2.91 -1.90 2.91
C LEU A 52 -2.50 -0.47 3.27
N LEU A 53 -3.33 0.53 2.96
CA LEU A 53 -3.07 1.93 3.29
C LEU A 53 -2.95 2.17 4.81
N ALA A 54 -3.75 1.48 5.62
CA ALA A 54 -3.66 1.53 7.08
C ALA A 54 -2.32 0.95 7.58
N ARG A 55 -1.82 -0.13 6.96
CA ARG A 55 -0.51 -0.71 7.29
C ARG A 55 0.64 0.23 6.92
N GLU A 56 0.60 0.84 5.74
CA GLU A 56 1.60 1.81 5.27
C GLU A 56 1.67 3.07 6.14
N ARG A 57 0.51 3.59 6.58
CA ARG A 57 0.45 4.72 7.53
C ARG A 57 1.07 4.36 8.89
N LYS A 58 0.84 3.14 9.38
CA LYS A 58 1.43 2.65 10.63
C LYS A 58 2.94 2.41 10.51
N ALA A 59 3.42 1.97 9.35
CA ALA A 59 4.85 1.80 9.08
C ALA A 59 5.58 3.15 9.04
N ASN A 60 5.02 4.15 8.34
CA ASN A 60 5.64 5.48 8.25
C ASN A 60 5.62 6.26 9.59
N GLY A 61 4.65 6.00 10.46
CA GLY A 61 4.62 6.58 11.82
C GLY A 61 5.64 5.98 12.81
N ALA A 62 6.20 4.81 12.51
CA ALA A 62 7.14 4.11 13.39
C ALA A 62 8.62 4.36 13.02
N VAL A 63 8.92 4.81 11.80
CA VAL A 63 10.29 4.90 11.30
C VAL A 63 11.04 6.16 11.78
N CYS A 64 10.34 7.17 12.33
CA CYS A 64 10.99 8.39 12.85
C CYS A 64 11.12 8.44 14.39
N ALA A 65 10.85 7.35 15.13
CA ALA A 65 10.81 7.39 16.59
C ALA A 65 11.96 6.65 17.32
N SER A 66 12.90 6.00 16.63
CA SER A 66 13.96 5.26 17.34
C SER A 66 15.23 4.98 16.53
N VAL A 67 15.93 6.04 16.10
CA VAL A 67 17.39 5.95 15.91
C VAL A 67 18.08 6.96 16.83
N ARG A 68 17.93 6.72 18.15
CA ARG A 68 18.87 7.15 19.18
C ARG A 68 19.54 5.92 19.80
N HIS A 69 20.15 5.03 19.01
CA HIS A 69 21.08 4.05 19.56
C HIS A 69 21.88 3.31 18.46
N CYS A 70 22.94 3.90 17.92
CA CYS A 70 24.09 3.14 17.45
C CYS A 70 25.31 4.05 17.25
N GLY A 71 26.44 3.71 17.86
CA GLY A 71 27.75 4.16 17.40
C GLY A 71 28.49 5.20 18.24
N LYS A 72 28.64 4.98 19.55
CA LYS A 72 29.77 5.56 20.30
C LYS A 72 31.03 4.80 19.90
N GLY A 73 31.92 5.43 19.11
CA GLY A 73 33.18 4.82 18.73
C GLY A 73 33.92 5.50 17.58
N CYS A 74 34.55 6.64 17.83
CA CYS A 74 35.81 7.01 17.18
C CYS A 74 36.54 8.02 18.07
N SER A 75 37.36 7.53 19.00
CA SER A 75 38.36 8.31 19.70
C SER A 75 39.69 8.12 18.97
N SER A 76 40.08 9.15 18.24
CA SER A 76 41.44 9.32 17.72
C SER A 76 42.20 10.19 18.71
N SER A 77 43.14 9.61 19.47
CA SER A 77 44.35 10.23 20.04
C SER A 77 45.04 9.22 20.95
#